data_AF-A0AAD7XK12-F1
#
_entry.id   AF-A0AAD7XK12-F1
#
_cell.length_a   1.000
_cell.length_b   1.000
_cell.length_c   1.000
_cell.angle_alpha   90.00
_cell.angle_beta   90.00
_cell.angle_gamma   90.00
#
_symmetry.space_group_name_H-M   'P 1'
#
loop_
_entity.id
_entity.type
_entity.pdbx_description
1 polymer ?
#
loop_
_entity_poly.entity_id
_entity_poly.type
_entity_poly.pdbx_seq_one_letter_code
_entity_poly.pdbx_strand_id
1 'polypeptide(L)'
;MLFLLRRRLSTMTAASSRPLGVGVPPKIEAILRGAYGELDPAAPSMLDKLHDSSAPLIWHKHGSFLDHLRDVWVMLCAWEQPQSWCRLGLFHSAYSNSFVSMNLYDATKDRSNLASLVGPEAETLVYKFCVINRQQLEDEVEAELTIRDTTSTHIHTGERVELSSVEAAACVAETIADQMDQSLSWQSDLEAGHTASLWPGLYMPTLRMSKLSKFANALRNGGVVPADTLPPIFDSCSTLLDAQNERQARDLYWRVVGRPGDVKVADDDDVATLCDASALNPFVAEPHVVRAQILLQMGRFEEAEHAARKGLDIFCDWATQWDKRMPFVAWVAWTRCLVFQAQLREWPTTHGGLESLGAVDPSMRFRPLNKDRLG
;
A
#
# COMPACT_ATOMS: atom_id res chain seq x y z
N MET A 1 36.83 -50.23 -31.19
CA MET A 1 36.58 -50.56 -29.77
C MET A 1 37.00 -49.35 -28.94
N LEU A 2 36.09 -48.38 -28.79
CA LEU A 2 36.30 -47.11 -28.06
C LEU A 2 36.20 -47.38 -26.55
N PHE A 3 37.18 -46.92 -25.77
CA PHE A 3 37.08 -46.86 -24.31
C PHE A 3 36.68 -45.43 -23.88
N LEU A 4 35.55 -45.35 -23.16
CA LEU A 4 34.86 -44.15 -22.70
C LEU A 4 35.61 -43.42 -21.58
N LEU A 5 35.87 -42.12 -21.78
CA LEU A 5 36.14 -41.17 -20.70
C LEU A 5 34.82 -40.87 -19.95
N ARG A 6 34.69 -41.33 -18.70
CA ARG A 6 33.66 -40.83 -17.78
C ARG A 6 34.05 -39.43 -17.29
N ARG A 7 33.37 -38.39 -17.79
CA ARG A 7 33.34 -37.07 -17.14
C ARG A 7 32.68 -37.21 -15.77
N ARG A 8 33.42 -36.89 -14.70
CA ARG A 8 32.82 -36.59 -13.39
C ARG A 8 32.07 -35.26 -13.53
N LEU A 9 30.75 -35.31 -13.47
CA LEU A 9 29.94 -34.15 -13.16
C LEU A 9 30.21 -33.81 -11.69
N SER A 10 30.97 -32.75 -11.44
CA SER A 10 30.99 -32.10 -10.13
C SER A 10 29.62 -31.48 -9.92
N THR A 11 28.79 -32.12 -9.09
CA THR A 11 27.67 -31.47 -8.43
C THR A 11 28.24 -30.35 -7.56
N MET A 12 28.15 -29.11 -8.03
CA MET A 12 28.26 -27.95 -7.15
C MET A 12 27.08 -28.01 -6.19
N THR A 13 27.32 -28.48 -4.97
CA THR A 13 26.44 -28.19 -3.84
C THR A 13 26.36 -26.68 -3.72
N ALA A 14 25.18 -26.11 -4.00
CA ALA A 14 24.89 -24.71 -3.69
C ALA A 14 25.29 -24.48 -2.22
N ALA A 15 26.23 -23.56 -1.99
CA ALA A 15 26.62 -23.19 -0.64
C ALA A 15 25.34 -22.68 0.05
N SER A 16 24.87 -23.41 1.07
CA SER A 16 23.80 -22.96 1.94
C SER A 16 24.23 -21.62 2.54
N SER A 17 23.74 -20.53 1.99
CA SER A 17 23.86 -19.22 2.60
C SER A 17 23.17 -19.28 3.95
N ARG A 18 23.82 -18.77 4.99
CA ARG A 18 23.22 -18.67 6.32
C ARG A 18 21.92 -17.87 6.19
N PRO A 19 20.80 -18.32 6.80
CA PRO A 19 19.55 -17.55 6.75
C PRO A 19 19.79 -16.20 7.44
N LEU A 20 19.52 -15.10 6.73
CA LEU A 20 19.73 -13.72 7.22
C LEU A 20 18.40 -12.99 7.44
N GLY A 21 17.29 -13.57 6.98
CA GLY A 21 16.03 -12.85 6.82
C GLY A 21 16.07 -11.91 5.61
N VAL A 22 15.28 -10.85 5.68
CA VAL A 22 15.24 -9.78 4.69
C VAL A 22 14.96 -8.45 5.39
N GLY A 23 15.74 -7.43 5.00
CA GLY A 23 15.54 -6.06 5.45
C GLY A 23 14.45 -5.35 4.66
N VAL A 24 14.16 -4.11 5.03
CA VAL A 24 13.30 -3.19 4.28
C VAL A 24 14.04 -1.86 4.11
N PRO A 25 13.65 -1.01 3.15
CA PRO A 25 14.24 0.33 3.02
C PRO A 25 14.12 1.15 4.31
N PRO A 26 15.05 2.07 4.62
CA PRO A 26 15.05 2.82 5.88
C PRO A 26 13.73 3.55 6.19
N LYS A 27 13.08 4.13 5.17
CA LYS A 27 11.77 4.79 5.34
C LYS A 27 10.67 3.81 5.73
N ILE A 28 10.65 2.61 5.12
CA ILE A 28 9.72 1.56 5.51
C ILE A 28 10.01 1.10 6.94
N GLU A 29 11.28 0.94 7.30
CA GLU A 29 11.65 0.61 8.69
C GLU A 29 11.18 1.68 9.69
N ALA A 30 11.31 2.97 9.36
CA ALA A 30 10.79 4.06 10.18
C ALA A 30 9.26 3.97 10.36
N ILE A 31 8.52 3.64 9.28
CA ILE A 31 7.07 3.40 9.35
C ILE A 31 6.75 2.23 10.28
N LEU A 32 7.44 1.09 10.12
CA LEU A 32 7.23 -0.10 10.96
C LEU A 32 7.52 0.16 12.44
N ARG A 33 8.50 1.04 12.74
CA ARG A 33 8.89 1.41 14.11
C ARG A 33 8.03 2.54 14.70
N GLY A 34 7.18 3.19 13.90
CA GLY A 34 6.51 4.44 14.30
C GLY A 34 7.49 5.59 14.52
N ALA A 35 8.69 5.53 13.95
CA ALA A 35 9.75 6.53 14.10
C ALA A 35 9.55 7.70 13.13
N TYR A 36 8.39 8.33 13.18
CA TYR A 36 7.92 9.32 12.21
C TYR A 36 8.82 10.57 12.07
N GLY A 37 9.59 10.90 13.12
CA GLY A 37 10.61 11.96 13.06
C GLY A 37 11.74 11.72 12.05
N GLU A 38 11.96 10.46 11.64
CA GLU A 38 12.93 10.10 10.60
C GLU A 38 12.39 10.38 9.18
N LEU A 39 11.06 10.47 9.02
CA LEU A 39 10.41 10.82 7.74
C LEU A 39 10.27 12.34 7.60
N ASP A 40 9.90 13.02 8.68
CA ASP A 40 9.82 14.47 8.78
C ASP A 40 10.14 14.90 10.23
N PRO A 41 11.18 15.73 10.47
CA PRO A 41 11.50 16.20 11.81
C PRO A 41 10.36 16.91 12.54
N ALA A 42 9.39 17.48 11.81
CA ALA A 42 8.20 18.12 12.39
C ALA A 42 7.06 17.13 12.70
N ALA A 43 7.13 15.88 12.23
CA ALA A 43 6.05 14.89 12.37
C ALA A 43 5.58 14.67 13.81
N PRO A 44 6.45 14.54 14.84
CA PRO A 44 5.97 14.37 16.21
C PRO A 44 5.01 15.48 16.63
N SER A 45 5.37 16.75 16.37
CA SER A 45 4.51 17.89 16.72
C SER A 45 3.22 17.92 15.91
N MET A 46 3.25 17.53 14.63
CA MET A 46 2.05 17.50 13.79
C MET A 46 1.09 16.39 14.22
N LEU A 47 1.62 15.20 14.52
CA LEU A 47 0.85 14.05 14.96
C LEU A 47 0.26 14.24 16.37
N ASP A 48 1.01 14.84 17.30
CA ASP A 48 0.50 15.20 18.63
C ASP A 48 -0.71 16.14 18.51
N LYS A 49 -0.64 17.14 17.62
CA LYS A 49 -1.75 18.06 17.35
C LYS A 49 -2.98 17.36 16.79
N LEU A 50 -2.80 16.40 15.89
CA LEU A 50 -3.92 15.61 15.35
C LEU A 50 -4.49 14.65 16.40
N HIS A 51 -3.63 14.05 17.23
CA HIS A 51 -4.03 13.17 18.33
C HIS A 51 -4.87 13.91 19.37
N ASP A 52 -4.52 15.15 19.70
CA ASP A 52 -5.27 16.00 20.65
C ASP A 52 -6.53 16.64 20.05
N SER A 53 -6.80 16.42 18.76
CA SER A 53 -7.98 16.90 18.05
C SER A 53 -9.12 15.87 18.05
N SER A 54 -10.20 16.15 17.31
CA SER A 54 -11.27 15.18 17.07
C SER A 54 -10.90 14.06 16.08
N ALA A 55 -9.77 14.17 15.36
CA ALA A 55 -9.38 13.20 14.33
C ALA A 55 -9.38 11.71 14.77
N PRO A 56 -8.94 11.34 15.99
CA PRO A 56 -8.99 9.94 16.44
C PRO A 56 -10.40 9.45 16.72
N LEU A 57 -11.35 10.37 16.94
CA LEU A 57 -12.74 10.07 17.31
C LEU A 57 -13.68 10.02 16.09
N ILE A 58 -13.18 10.41 14.91
CA ILE A 58 -13.94 10.46 13.68
C ILE A 58 -13.77 9.13 12.93
N TRP A 59 -14.89 8.46 12.67
CA TRP A 59 -14.92 7.31 11.76
C TRP A 59 -14.53 7.74 10.35
N HIS A 60 -13.63 6.99 9.73
CA HIS A 60 -13.21 7.23 8.36
C HIS A 60 -12.97 5.92 7.61
N LYS A 61 -14.05 5.40 7.02
CA LYS A 61 -14.06 4.25 6.09
C LYS A 61 -13.49 2.98 6.72
N HIS A 62 -12.18 2.77 6.70
CA HIS A 62 -11.52 1.55 7.21
C HIS A 62 -10.92 1.70 8.62
N GLY A 63 -10.88 2.92 9.18
CA GLY A 63 -10.31 3.20 10.50
C GLY A 63 -10.75 4.53 11.09
N SER A 64 -9.89 5.13 11.92
CA SER A 64 -10.06 6.51 12.38
C SER A 64 -9.54 7.51 11.33
N PHE A 65 -10.04 8.74 11.38
CA PHE A 65 -9.53 9.79 10.50
C PHE A 65 -8.05 10.12 10.77
N LEU A 66 -7.61 10.06 12.04
CA LEU A 66 -6.18 10.18 12.38
C LEU A 66 -5.33 9.11 11.67
N ASP A 67 -5.75 7.85 11.74
CA ASP A 67 -5.01 6.74 11.13
C ASP A 67 -4.89 6.94 9.62
N HIS A 68 -6.00 7.28 8.96
CA HIS A 68 -6.03 7.56 7.54
C HIS A 68 -5.10 8.71 7.14
N LEU A 69 -5.16 9.86 7.83
CA LEU A 69 -4.29 11.00 7.53
C LEU A 69 -2.81 10.63 7.63
N ARG A 70 -2.45 9.89 8.68
CA ARG A 70 -1.08 9.39 8.87
C ARG A 70 -0.69 8.40 7.77
N ASP A 71 -1.58 7.48 7.41
CA ASP A 71 -1.29 6.42 6.44
C ASP A 71 -1.12 6.98 5.02
N VAL A 72 -1.91 7.99 4.62
CA VAL A 72 -1.70 8.76 3.38
C VAL A 72 -0.36 9.50 3.40
N TRP A 73 -0.04 10.16 4.52
CA TRP A 73 1.22 10.90 4.68
C TRP A 73 2.47 10.01 4.54
N VAL A 74 2.48 8.83 5.17
CA VAL A 74 3.65 7.94 5.09
C VAL A 74 3.83 7.35 3.70
N MET A 75 2.77 7.13 2.94
CA MET A 75 2.86 6.72 1.53
C MET A 75 3.61 7.76 0.70
N LEU A 76 3.22 9.04 0.81
CA LEU A 76 3.90 10.13 0.10
C LEU A 76 5.37 10.27 0.52
N CYS A 77 5.68 10.07 1.81
CA CYS A 77 7.06 10.07 2.29
C CYS A 77 7.88 8.91 1.72
N ALA A 78 7.29 7.72 1.66
CA ALA A 78 7.92 6.53 1.09
C ALA A 78 8.20 6.69 -0.40
N TRP A 79 7.33 7.40 -1.13
CA TRP A 79 7.51 7.78 -2.54
C TRP A 79 8.45 8.96 -2.74
N GLU A 80 9.08 9.46 -1.68
CA GLU A 80 10.06 10.55 -1.72
C GLU A 80 9.49 11.87 -2.29
N GLN A 81 8.19 12.10 -2.12
CA GLN A 81 7.56 13.32 -2.57
C GLN A 81 8.06 14.54 -1.78
N PRO A 82 7.96 15.77 -2.35
CA PRO A 82 8.32 16.99 -1.64
C PRO A 82 7.65 17.08 -0.27
N GLN A 83 8.36 17.60 0.74
CA GLN A 83 7.86 17.60 2.12
C GLN A 83 6.54 18.39 2.26
N SER A 84 6.34 19.43 1.44
CA SER A 84 5.07 20.17 1.35
C SER A 84 3.91 19.31 0.83
N TRP A 85 4.17 18.37 -0.08
CA TRP A 85 3.18 17.43 -0.63
C TRP A 85 2.86 16.34 0.38
N CYS A 86 3.87 15.82 1.08
CA CYS A 86 3.65 14.88 2.17
C CYS A 86 2.75 15.51 3.24
N ARG A 87 3.07 16.74 3.67
CA ARG A 87 2.26 17.46 4.67
C ARG A 87 0.88 17.85 4.16
N LEU A 88 0.71 18.07 2.85
CA LEU A 88 -0.61 18.09 2.22
C LEU A 88 -1.36 16.79 2.56
N GLY A 89 -0.79 15.61 2.29
CA GLY A 89 -1.43 14.33 2.63
C GLY A 89 -1.81 14.18 4.11
N LEU A 90 -0.97 14.66 5.03
CA LEU A 90 -1.26 14.60 6.48
C LEU A 90 -2.45 15.50 6.91
N PHE A 91 -2.76 16.55 6.13
CA PHE A 91 -3.79 17.53 6.46
C PHE A 91 -4.79 17.76 5.30
N HIS A 92 -4.87 16.84 4.33
CA HIS A 92 -5.59 17.05 3.06
C HIS A 92 -7.10 17.28 3.22
N SER A 93 -7.65 16.89 4.37
CA SER A 93 -9.07 17.06 4.72
C SER A 93 -9.27 17.97 5.94
N ALA A 94 -8.26 18.77 6.31
CA ALA A 94 -8.26 19.61 7.51
C ALA A 94 -9.43 20.63 7.57
N TYR A 95 -9.87 21.13 6.40
CA TYR A 95 -10.92 22.15 6.28
C TYR A 95 -12.26 21.62 5.74
N SER A 96 -12.48 20.30 5.70
CA SER A 96 -13.50 19.65 4.84
C SER A 96 -13.14 19.70 3.36
N ASN A 97 -13.77 18.88 2.52
CA ASN A 97 -13.57 18.92 1.07
C ASN A 97 -14.79 18.41 0.28
N SER A 98 -14.66 18.29 -1.04
CA SER A 98 -15.74 17.88 -1.96
C SER A 98 -16.30 16.47 -1.72
N PHE A 99 -15.60 15.61 -0.97
CA PHE A 99 -16.01 14.22 -0.73
C PHE A 99 -16.37 13.92 0.72
N VAL A 100 -16.02 14.78 1.68
CA VAL A 100 -16.35 14.62 3.11
C VAL A 100 -16.83 15.93 3.74
N SER A 101 -17.84 15.85 4.60
CA SER A 101 -18.47 16.97 5.32
C SER A 101 -18.04 17.02 6.79
N MET A 102 -16.73 17.06 7.03
CA MET A 102 -16.09 17.12 8.36
C MET A 102 -14.83 17.97 8.30
N ASN A 103 -14.53 18.73 9.35
CA ASN A 103 -13.34 19.57 9.43
C ASN A 103 -12.70 19.55 10.84
N LEU A 104 -11.39 19.76 10.87
CA LEU A 104 -10.62 19.97 12.11
C LEU A 104 -10.39 21.46 12.38
N TYR A 105 -10.37 22.28 11.32
CA TYR A 105 -10.06 23.70 11.37
C TYR A 105 -11.10 24.53 10.61
N ASP A 106 -11.27 25.79 11.00
CA ASP A 106 -12.08 26.78 10.27
C ASP A 106 -11.19 27.52 9.25
N ALA A 107 -11.37 27.27 7.95
CA ALA A 107 -10.57 27.89 6.88
C ALA A 107 -10.65 29.42 6.84
N THR A 108 -11.61 30.04 7.53
CA THR A 108 -11.71 31.51 7.61
C THR A 108 -10.87 32.10 8.74
N LYS A 109 -10.45 31.29 9.72
CA LYS A 109 -9.77 31.75 10.94
C LYS A 109 -8.42 31.08 11.20
N ASP A 110 -8.28 29.81 10.84
CA ASP A 110 -7.20 28.95 11.31
C ASP A 110 -6.06 28.76 10.31
N ARG A 111 -6.11 29.39 9.14
CA ARG A 111 -5.09 29.22 8.09
C ARG A 111 -3.68 29.58 8.54
N SER A 112 -3.53 30.70 9.25
CA SER A 112 -2.22 31.11 9.79
C SER A 112 -1.70 30.13 10.86
N ASN A 113 -2.61 29.53 11.65
CA ASN A 113 -2.27 28.53 12.65
C ASN A 113 -1.76 27.25 11.99
N LEU A 114 -2.47 26.76 10.96
CA LEU A 114 -2.03 25.60 10.20
C LEU A 114 -0.72 25.87 9.46
N ALA A 115 -0.57 27.03 8.80
CA ALA A 115 0.66 27.42 8.12
C ALA A 115 1.88 27.46 9.07
N SER A 116 1.67 27.84 10.33
CA SER A 116 2.74 27.83 11.34
C SER A 116 3.16 26.41 11.73
N LEU A 117 2.26 25.43 11.60
CA LEU A 117 2.50 24.02 11.93
C LEU A 117 3.13 23.26 10.75
N VAL A 118 2.58 23.40 9.55
CA VAL A 118 2.96 22.59 8.37
C VAL A 118 3.89 23.32 7.40
N GLY A 119 4.02 24.64 7.53
CA GLY A 119 4.69 25.53 6.60
C GLY A 119 3.71 26.17 5.60
N PRO A 120 4.00 27.39 5.10
CA PRO A 120 3.07 28.15 4.26
C PRO A 120 2.78 27.50 2.90
N GLU A 121 3.76 26.81 2.32
CA GLU A 121 3.60 26.10 1.05
C GLU A 121 2.63 24.91 1.21
N ALA A 122 2.85 24.08 2.23
CA ALA A 122 1.98 22.95 2.53
C ALA A 122 0.55 23.41 2.87
N GLU A 123 0.40 24.49 3.65
CA GLU A 123 -0.92 25.04 3.96
C GLU A 123 -1.65 25.54 2.71
N THR A 124 -0.93 26.18 1.78
CA THR A 124 -1.53 26.64 0.52
C THR A 124 -2.05 25.45 -0.29
N LEU A 125 -1.30 24.35 -0.37
CA LEU A 125 -1.73 23.11 -1.00
C LEU A 125 -2.96 22.53 -0.29
N VAL A 126 -2.94 22.41 1.04
CA VAL A 126 -4.08 21.91 1.84
C VAL A 126 -5.34 22.74 1.57
N TYR A 127 -5.22 24.07 1.64
CA TYR A 127 -6.33 24.98 1.40
C TYR A 127 -6.91 24.77 0.00
N LYS A 128 -6.06 24.82 -1.05
CA LYS A 128 -6.51 24.63 -2.43
C LYS A 128 -7.19 23.28 -2.62
N PHE A 129 -6.57 22.20 -2.14
CA PHE A 129 -7.11 20.86 -2.22
C PHE A 129 -8.50 20.73 -1.55
N CYS A 130 -8.71 21.43 -0.42
CA CYS A 130 -9.99 21.45 0.27
C CYS A 130 -11.09 22.23 -0.47
N VAL A 131 -10.74 23.27 -1.23
CA VAL A 131 -11.73 24.18 -1.83
C VAL A 131 -12.02 23.92 -3.30
N ILE A 132 -11.14 23.22 -4.03
CA ILE A 132 -11.37 22.92 -5.46
C ILE A 132 -12.43 21.83 -5.65
N ASN A 133 -13.06 21.83 -6.82
CA ASN A 133 -13.83 20.69 -7.28
C ASN A 133 -12.86 19.56 -7.69
N ARG A 134 -12.57 18.66 -6.75
CA ARG A 134 -11.65 17.53 -7.00
C ARG A 134 -12.15 16.60 -8.10
N GLN A 135 -13.46 16.37 -8.22
CA GLN A 135 -14.01 15.52 -9.29
C GLN A 135 -13.69 16.09 -10.66
N GLN A 136 -13.78 17.42 -10.83
CA GLN A 136 -13.39 18.08 -12.08
C GLN A 136 -11.91 17.82 -12.41
N LEU A 137 -11.01 17.99 -11.43
CA LEU A 137 -9.58 17.72 -11.63
C LEU A 137 -9.33 16.23 -11.95
N GLU A 138 -9.97 15.32 -11.22
CA GLU A 138 -9.88 13.88 -11.45
C GLU A 138 -10.34 13.49 -12.87
N ASP A 139 -11.46 14.05 -13.34
CA ASP A 139 -12.00 13.79 -14.68
C ASP A 139 -11.10 14.35 -15.79
N GLU A 140 -10.57 15.56 -15.61
CA GLU A 140 -9.60 16.17 -16.52
C GLU A 140 -8.34 15.30 -16.65
N VAL A 141 -7.74 14.91 -15.51
CA VAL A 141 -6.53 14.09 -15.47
C VAL A 141 -6.78 12.70 -16.07
N GLU A 142 -7.93 12.09 -15.79
CA GLU A 142 -8.29 10.78 -16.34
C GLU A 142 -8.47 10.82 -17.86
N ALA A 143 -9.08 11.89 -18.39
CA ALA A 143 -9.31 12.04 -19.82
C ALA A 143 -8.03 12.36 -20.60
N GLU A 144 -7.14 13.18 -20.03
CA GLU A 144 -5.98 13.73 -20.73
C GLU A 144 -4.70 12.94 -20.49
N LEU A 145 -4.62 12.15 -19.41
CA LEU A 145 -3.42 11.40 -19.00
C LEU A 145 -2.16 12.27 -18.93
N THR A 146 -2.31 13.52 -18.50
CA THR A 146 -1.22 14.48 -18.30
C THR A 146 -1.62 15.51 -17.26
N ILE A 147 -0.67 16.31 -16.80
CA ILE A 147 -0.89 17.38 -15.82
C ILE A 147 -0.34 18.68 -16.39
N ARG A 148 -1.12 19.75 -16.26
CA ARG A 148 -0.84 21.09 -16.76
C ARG A 148 -1.45 22.11 -15.81
N ASP A 149 -1.08 23.38 -15.99
CA ASP A 149 -1.77 24.47 -15.32
C ASP A 149 -3.26 24.39 -15.69
N THR A 150 -4.13 24.43 -14.68
CA THR A 150 -5.58 24.30 -14.85
C THR A 150 -6.31 25.19 -13.85
N THR A 151 -7.63 25.25 -13.97
CA THR A 151 -8.48 26.00 -13.06
C THR A 151 -9.66 25.17 -12.63
N SER A 152 -9.96 25.24 -11.33
CA SER A 152 -11.13 24.58 -10.76
C SER A 152 -12.12 25.61 -10.23
N THR A 153 -13.32 25.15 -9.89
CA THR A 153 -14.35 25.96 -9.26
C THR A 153 -14.30 25.76 -7.75
N HIS A 154 -14.30 26.85 -6.99
CA HIS A 154 -14.38 26.81 -5.54
C HIS A 154 -15.73 26.22 -5.10
N ILE A 155 -15.72 25.14 -4.32
CA ILE A 155 -16.94 24.34 -4.02
C ILE A 155 -18.01 25.11 -3.22
N HIS A 156 -17.62 26.09 -2.41
CA HIS A 156 -18.55 26.93 -1.64
C HIS A 156 -18.92 28.26 -2.30
N THR A 157 -17.96 28.97 -2.92
CA THR A 157 -18.19 30.33 -3.46
C THR A 157 -18.49 30.34 -4.96
N GLY A 158 -18.15 29.28 -5.69
CA GLY A 158 -18.22 29.24 -7.15
C GLY A 158 -17.12 30.06 -7.85
N GLU A 159 -16.21 30.68 -7.09
CA GLU A 159 -15.11 31.46 -7.65
C GLU A 159 -14.06 30.58 -8.32
N ARG A 160 -13.30 31.18 -9.26
CA ARG A 160 -12.22 30.47 -9.95
C ARG A 160 -11.01 30.29 -9.05
N VAL A 161 -10.50 29.06 -8.98
CA VAL A 161 -9.24 28.72 -8.29
C VAL A 161 -8.22 28.27 -9.32
N GLU A 162 -7.10 28.99 -9.40
CA GLU A 162 -5.99 28.64 -10.28
C GLU A 162 -5.09 27.58 -9.62
N LEU A 163 -4.73 26.56 -10.38
CA LEU A 163 -3.78 25.51 -10.01
C LEU A 163 -2.63 25.51 -11.01
N SER A 164 -1.42 25.80 -10.54
CA SER A 164 -0.24 25.47 -11.33
C SER A 164 -0.13 23.95 -11.52
N SER A 165 0.59 23.53 -12.55
CA SER A 165 0.90 22.13 -12.83
C SER A 165 1.58 21.42 -11.65
N VAL A 166 2.39 22.12 -10.86
CA VAL A 166 3.00 21.60 -9.61
C VAL A 166 1.94 21.35 -8.54
N GLU A 167 1.02 22.29 -8.33
CA GLU A 167 -0.05 22.14 -7.35
C GLU A 167 -1.06 21.06 -7.77
N ALA A 168 -1.38 20.98 -9.06
CA ALA A 168 -2.20 19.91 -9.62
C ALA A 168 -1.52 18.54 -9.45
N ALA A 169 -0.20 18.45 -9.72
CA ALA A 169 0.56 17.23 -9.48
C ALA A 169 0.57 16.81 -8.00
N ALA A 170 0.70 17.76 -7.07
CA ALA A 170 0.59 17.48 -5.64
C ALA A 170 -0.78 16.90 -5.27
N CYS A 171 -1.85 17.50 -5.79
CA CYS A 171 -3.22 17.03 -5.58
C CYS A 171 -3.45 15.62 -6.16
N VAL A 172 -2.90 15.34 -7.35
CA VAL A 172 -3.00 14.02 -8.00
C VAL A 172 -2.20 12.96 -7.24
N ALA A 173 -0.97 13.27 -6.82
CA ALA A 173 -0.16 12.35 -6.01
C ALA A 173 -0.82 12.02 -4.67
N GLU A 174 -1.36 13.05 -3.99
CA GLU A 174 -2.17 12.86 -2.79
C GLU A 174 -3.40 11.99 -3.09
N THR A 175 -4.12 12.24 -4.19
CA THR A 175 -5.35 11.49 -4.50
C THR A 175 -5.07 10.01 -4.75
N ILE A 176 -3.92 9.68 -5.33
CA ILE A 176 -3.48 8.28 -5.48
C ILE A 176 -3.30 7.63 -4.10
N ALA A 177 -2.61 8.32 -3.17
CA ALA A 177 -2.41 7.82 -1.81
C ALA A 177 -3.72 7.73 -1.02
N ASP A 178 -4.54 8.78 -1.02
CA ASP A 178 -5.86 8.86 -0.38
C ASP A 178 -6.76 7.69 -0.81
N GLN A 179 -6.94 7.52 -2.12
CA GLN A 179 -7.83 6.48 -2.63
C GLN A 179 -7.30 5.07 -2.40
N MET A 180 -6.00 4.84 -2.52
CA MET A 180 -5.42 3.52 -2.25
C MET A 180 -5.48 3.17 -0.76
N ASP A 181 -5.27 4.15 0.13
CA ASP A 181 -5.38 3.91 1.55
C ASP A 181 -6.81 3.52 1.95
N GLN A 182 -7.79 4.28 1.49
CA GLN A 182 -9.10 4.20 2.11
C GLN A 182 -10.08 3.23 1.46
N SER A 183 -9.84 2.82 0.22
CA SER A 183 -10.84 2.12 -0.58
C SER A 183 -10.86 0.62 -0.30
N LEU A 184 -12.07 0.07 -0.14
CA LEU A 184 -12.36 -1.35 -0.10
C LEU A 184 -13.74 -1.61 -0.73
N SER A 185 -14.15 -2.87 -0.81
CA SER A 185 -15.33 -3.29 -1.58
C SER A 185 -16.63 -2.56 -1.22
N TRP A 186 -16.78 -2.13 0.04
CA TRP A 186 -17.95 -1.37 0.47
C TRP A 186 -18.11 -0.07 -0.32
N GLN A 187 -17.03 0.69 -0.55
CA GLN A 187 -17.12 1.88 -1.41
C GLN A 187 -17.39 1.53 -2.87
N SER A 188 -16.85 0.44 -3.40
CA SER A 188 -17.15 0.00 -4.77
C SER A 188 -18.63 -0.31 -4.95
N ASP A 189 -19.30 -0.85 -3.93
CA ASP A 189 -20.74 -1.06 -3.95
C ASP A 189 -21.51 0.28 -3.96
N LEU A 190 -21.09 1.25 -3.14
CA LEU A 190 -21.69 2.59 -3.11
C LEU A 190 -21.56 3.30 -4.46
N GLU A 191 -20.40 3.20 -5.11
CA GLU A 191 -20.15 3.75 -6.45
C GLU A 191 -21.03 3.09 -7.52
N ALA A 192 -21.36 1.81 -7.36
CA ALA A 192 -22.33 1.12 -8.19
C ALA A 192 -23.80 1.48 -7.87
N GLY A 193 -24.04 2.39 -6.91
CA GLY A 193 -25.37 2.83 -6.50
C GLY A 193 -26.03 1.96 -5.43
N HIS A 194 -25.33 0.96 -4.88
CA HIS A 194 -25.84 0.09 -3.83
C HIS A 194 -25.77 0.77 -2.44
N THR A 195 -26.54 1.82 -2.26
CA THR A 195 -26.56 2.64 -1.03
C THR A 195 -27.03 1.90 0.23
N ALA A 196 -27.57 0.70 0.09
CA ALA A 196 -27.95 -0.19 1.19
C ALA A 196 -26.82 -1.14 1.65
N SER A 197 -25.63 -1.08 1.05
CA SER A 197 -24.50 -1.92 1.44
C SER A 197 -24.08 -1.67 2.88
N LEU A 198 -23.96 -2.76 3.66
CA LEU A 198 -23.58 -2.70 5.06
C LEU A 198 -22.08 -2.48 5.21
N TRP A 199 -21.68 -1.58 6.11
CA TRP A 199 -20.32 -1.49 6.62
C TRP A 199 -20.13 -2.48 7.79
N PRO A 200 -18.99 -3.18 7.93
CA PRO A 200 -17.78 -3.12 7.08
C PRO A 200 -17.87 -3.97 5.79
N GLY A 201 -18.96 -4.69 5.58
CA GLY A 201 -19.15 -5.55 4.40
C GLY A 201 -18.20 -6.75 4.41
N LEU A 202 -17.83 -7.23 3.21
CA LEU A 202 -16.88 -8.34 3.04
C LEU A 202 -15.41 -7.91 3.15
N TYR A 203 -15.14 -6.59 3.13
CA TYR A 203 -13.78 -6.06 3.17
C TYR A 203 -12.89 -6.58 2.03
N MET A 204 -13.46 -6.84 0.85
CA MET A 204 -12.64 -7.25 -0.29
C MET A 204 -11.77 -6.06 -0.74
N PRO A 205 -10.59 -6.34 -1.32
CA PRO A 205 -9.74 -5.29 -1.83
C PRO A 205 -10.42 -4.37 -2.87
N THR A 206 -9.91 -3.15 -3.00
CA THR A 206 -10.43 -2.12 -3.91
C THR A 206 -10.31 -2.49 -5.39
N LEU A 207 -11.16 -1.90 -6.23
CA LEU A 207 -11.11 -1.93 -7.70
C LEU A 207 -10.75 -0.56 -8.30
N ARG A 208 -9.92 0.22 -7.61
CA ARG A 208 -9.54 1.57 -8.05
C ARG A 208 -8.16 1.64 -8.70
N MET A 209 -7.33 0.60 -8.65
CA MET A 209 -5.95 0.65 -9.14
C MET A 209 -5.88 0.93 -10.65
N SER A 210 -6.85 0.50 -11.44
CA SER A 210 -6.97 0.89 -12.86
C SER A 210 -7.13 2.39 -13.04
N LYS A 211 -8.00 3.04 -12.25
CA LYS A 211 -8.10 4.52 -12.21
C LYS A 211 -6.80 5.15 -11.71
N LEU A 212 -6.24 4.65 -10.61
CA LEU A 212 -5.03 5.22 -10.01
C LEU A 212 -3.81 5.09 -10.94
N SER A 213 -3.73 4.05 -11.76
CA SER A 213 -2.68 3.89 -12.76
C SER A 213 -2.72 4.98 -13.83
N LYS A 214 -3.90 5.51 -14.18
CA LYS A 214 -4.05 6.66 -15.08
C LYS A 214 -3.54 7.94 -14.45
N PHE A 215 -3.83 8.15 -13.16
CA PHE A 215 -3.34 9.30 -12.40
C PHE A 215 -1.82 9.27 -12.25
N ALA A 216 -1.26 8.09 -11.93
CA ALA A 216 0.17 7.89 -11.92
C ALA A 216 0.77 8.22 -13.31
N ASN A 217 0.18 7.69 -14.38
CA ASN A 217 0.64 7.97 -15.74
C ASN A 217 0.59 9.46 -16.10
N ALA A 218 -0.42 10.18 -15.62
CA ALA A 218 -0.50 11.63 -15.79
C ALA A 218 0.62 12.38 -15.07
N LEU A 219 1.01 11.97 -13.85
CA LEU A 219 2.19 12.54 -13.16
C LEU A 219 3.45 12.40 -14.00
N ARG A 220 3.65 11.23 -14.61
CA ARG A 220 4.79 10.95 -15.49
C ARG A 220 4.75 11.80 -16.77
N ASN A 221 3.61 11.82 -17.45
CA ASN A 221 3.47 12.50 -18.74
C ASN A 221 3.44 14.04 -18.61
N GLY A 222 3.00 14.56 -17.47
CA GLY A 222 3.02 16.00 -17.19
C GLY A 222 4.45 16.55 -17.07
N GLY A 223 5.44 15.71 -16.74
CA GLY A 223 6.85 16.10 -16.65
C GLY A 223 7.17 17.07 -15.52
N VAL A 224 6.24 17.24 -14.57
CA VAL A 224 6.37 18.16 -13.43
C VAL A 224 7.16 17.52 -12.29
N VAL A 225 6.95 16.22 -12.08
CA VAL A 225 7.69 15.42 -11.09
C VAL A 225 8.96 14.90 -11.74
N PRO A 226 10.16 15.17 -11.18
CA PRO A 226 11.42 14.61 -11.69
C PRO A 226 11.37 13.08 -11.75
N ALA A 227 11.94 12.50 -12.81
CA ALA A 227 11.83 11.07 -13.10
C ALA A 227 12.37 10.17 -11.98
N ASP A 228 13.37 10.63 -11.23
CA ASP A 228 13.98 9.97 -10.07
C ASP A 228 13.15 10.07 -8.78
N THR A 229 12.14 10.94 -8.77
CA THR A 229 11.21 11.16 -7.64
C THR A 229 9.75 10.85 -8.00
N LEU A 230 9.51 10.21 -9.16
CA LEU A 230 8.20 9.67 -9.47
C LEU A 230 7.85 8.57 -8.46
N PRO A 231 6.57 8.46 -8.04
CA PRO A 231 6.13 7.34 -7.23
C PRO A 231 6.55 6.00 -7.87
N PRO A 232 7.14 5.06 -7.10
CA PRO A 232 7.69 3.80 -7.62
C PRO A 232 6.60 2.81 -8.06
N ILE A 233 5.33 3.13 -7.79
CA ILE A 233 4.17 2.33 -8.17
C ILE A 233 3.95 2.30 -9.69
N PHE A 234 3.30 1.24 -10.18
CA PHE A 234 2.95 1.06 -11.60
C PHE A 234 4.17 1.18 -12.56
N ASP A 235 5.31 0.61 -12.18
CA ASP A 235 6.59 0.70 -12.89
C ASP A 235 7.02 2.16 -13.11
N SER A 236 7.22 2.89 -12.01
CA SER A 236 7.52 4.33 -12.04
C SER A 236 6.49 5.12 -12.86
N CYS A 237 5.21 4.89 -12.54
CA CYS A 237 4.07 5.56 -13.13
C CYS A 237 3.91 5.34 -14.65
N SER A 238 4.48 4.25 -15.19
CA SER A 238 4.46 3.98 -16.64
C SER A 238 3.31 3.11 -17.11
N THR A 239 2.78 2.26 -16.24
CA THR A 239 1.82 1.23 -16.62
C THR A 239 0.40 1.68 -16.39
N LEU A 240 -0.46 1.38 -17.36
CA LEU A 240 -1.91 1.50 -17.26
C LEU A 240 -2.51 0.12 -17.00
N LEU A 241 -3.31 -0.01 -15.96
CA LEU A 241 -4.02 -1.24 -15.63
C LEU A 241 -5.38 -1.28 -16.30
N ASP A 242 -5.76 -2.46 -16.77
CA ASP A 242 -7.10 -2.75 -17.27
C ASP A 242 -8.05 -3.08 -16.12
N ALA A 243 -9.24 -2.48 -16.13
CA ALA A 243 -10.22 -2.62 -15.06
C ALA A 243 -10.83 -4.04 -14.98
N GLN A 244 -10.90 -4.76 -16.11
CA GLN A 244 -11.40 -6.13 -16.12
C GLN A 244 -10.34 -7.09 -15.55
N ASN A 245 -9.07 -6.90 -15.91
CA ASN A 245 -7.96 -7.63 -15.32
C ASN A 245 -7.85 -7.38 -13.81
N GLU A 246 -8.00 -6.14 -13.35
CA GLU A 246 -8.03 -5.80 -11.93
C GLU A 246 -9.14 -6.55 -11.18
N ARG A 247 -10.36 -6.54 -11.73
CA ARG A 247 -11.49 -7.29 -11.15
C ARG A 247 -11.23 -8.78 -11.09
N GLN A 248 -10.74 -9.36 -12.18
CA GLN A 248 -10.43 -10.78 -12.24
C GLN A 248 -9.31 -11.15 -11.26
N ALA A 249 -8.27 -10.33 -11.12
CA ALA A 249 -7.20 -10.53 -10.14
C ALA A 249 -7.76 -10.57 -8.70
N ARG A 250 -8.63 -9.61 -8.35
CA ARG A 250 -9.31 -9.57 -7.06
C ARG A 250 -10.16 -10.80 -6.80
N ASP A 251 -10.97 -11.20 -7.76
CA ASP A 251 -11.89 -12.31 -7.58
C ASP A 251 -11.14 -13.66 -7.47
N LEU A 252 -10.01 -13.83 -8.18
CA LEU A 252 -9.11 -14.98 -8.04
C LEU A 252 -8.44 -15.00 -6.66
N TYR A 253 -7.87 -13.87 -6.22
CA TYR A 253 -7.32 -13.74 -4.88
C TYR A 253 -8.36 -14.08 -3.81
N TRP A 254 -9.56 -13.48 -3.90
CA TRP A 254 -10.65 -13.67 -2.94
C TRP A 254 -11.16 -15.10 -2.91
N ARG A 255 -11.16 -15.82 -4.04
CA ARG A 255 -11.51 -17.24 -4.09
C ARG A 255 -10.60 -18.11 -3.22
N VAL A 256 -9.36 -17.71 -3.00
CA VAL A 256 -8.41 -18.45 -2.15
C VAL A 256 -8.57 -18.04 -0.69
N VAL A 257 -8.58 -16.74 -0.40
CA VAL A 257 -8.55 -16.22 0.99
C VAL A 257 -9.91 -16.01 1.65
N GLY A 258 -10.99 -16.07 0.88
CA GLY A 258 -12.37 -15.81 1.32
C GLY A 258 -13.25 -17.08 1.39
N ARG A 259 -12.66 -18.27 1.32
CA ARG A 259 -13.42 -19.54 1.31
C ARG A 259 -14.20 -19.73 2.62
N PRO A 260 -15.52 -20.00 2.55
CA PRO A 260 -16.28 -20.33 3.74
C PRO A 260 -15.97 -21.76 4.21
N GLY A 261 -15.80 -21.92 5.52
CA GLY A 261 -16.20 -23.10 6.31
C GLY A 261 -15.40 -24.41 6.19
N ASP A 262 -14.75 -24.72 5.07
CA ASP A 262 -14.02 -25.99 4.93
C ASP A 262 -12.51 -25.78 5.06
N VAL A 263 -11.91 -26.47 6.05
CA VAL A 263 -10.45 -26.55 6.25
C VAL A 263 -9.85 -27.44 5.15
N LYS A 264 -9.94 -27.00 3.89
CA LYS A 264 -9.20 -27.61 2.79
C LYS A 264 -7.73 -27.22 2.96
N VAL A 265 -6.85 -28.22 2.94
CA VAL A 265 -5.41 -27.96 2.81
C VAL A 265 -5.20 -27.30 1.44
N ALA A 266 -4.60 -26.12 1.43
CA ALA A 266 -4.30 -25.42 0.19
C ALA A 266 -3.43 -26.29 -0.73
N ASP A 267 -3.71 -26.26 -2.02
CA ASP A 267 -3.12 -27.16 -3.02
C ASP A 267 -2.55 -26.41 -4.23
N ASP A 268 -2.03 -27.15 -5.21
CA ASP A 268 -1.39 -26.57 -6.40
C ASP A 268 -2.36 -25.70 -7.23
N ASP A 269 -3.67 -25.97 -7.17
CA ASP A 269 -4.70 -25.14 -7.80
C ASP A 269 -4.78 -23.75 -7.13
N ASP A 270 -4.59 -23.67 -5.81
CA ASP A 270 -4.52 -22.40 -5.09
C ASP A 270 -3.25 -21.61 -5.46
N VAL A 271 -2.12 -22.32 -5.59
CA VAL A 271 -0.87 -21.71 -6.08
C VAL A 271 -1.06 -21.14 -7.49
N ALA A 272 -1.65 -21.91 -8.40
CA ALA A 272 -1.93 -21.47 -9.76
C ALA A 272 -2.90 -20.27 -9.79
N THR A 273 -3.96 -20.32 -9.01
CA THR A 273 -4.94 -19.22 -8.89
C THR A 273 -4.29 -17.91 -8.44
N LEU A 274 -3.37 -17.96 -7.46
CA LEU A 274 -2.64 -16.78 -6.99
C LEU A 274 -1.57 -16.30 -7.99
N CYS A 275 -0.96 -17.21 -8.76
CA CYS A 275 -0.11 -16.86 -9.89
C CYS A 275 -0.90 -16.07 -10.94
N ASP A 276 -2.09 -16.54 -11.33
CA ASP A 276 -2.95 -15.86 -12.30
C ASP A 276 -3.41 -14.49 -11.77
N ALA A 277 -3.78 -14.40 -10.50
CA ALA A 277 -4.10 -13.12 -9.86
C ALA A 277 -2.94 -12.12 -9.95
N SER A 278 -1.72 -12.56 -9.63
CA SER A 278 -0.51 -11.74 -9.70
C SER A 278 -0.11 -11.37 -11.14
N ALA A 279 -0.43 -12.21 -12.11
CA ALA A 279 -0.15 -11.93 -13.52
C ALA A 279 -1.11 -10.87 -14.09
N LEU A 280 -2.37 -10.89 -13.66
CA LEU A 280 -3.39 -9.92 -14.06
C LEU A 280 -3.21 -8.55 -13.41
N ASN A 281 -2.75 -8.52 -12.15
CA ASN A 281 -2.33 -7.30 -11.47
C ASN A 281 -0.98 -7.50 -10.77
N PRO A 282 0.14 -7.13 -11.41
CA PRO A 282 1.48 -7.35 -10.86
C PRO A 282 1.89 -6.36 -9.77
N PHE A 283 1.01 -5.41 -9.43
CA PHE A 283 1.27 -4.35 -8.46
C PHE A 283 0.57 -4.56 -7.11
N VAL A 284 0.03 -5.76 -6.85
CA VAL A 284 -0.54 -6.16 -5.55
C VAL A 284 0.32 -7.24 -4.89
N ALA A 285 0.63 -7.05 -3.61
CA ALA A 285 1.58 -7.89 -2.88
C ALA A 285 0.94 -9.19 -2.37
N GLU A 286 -0.31 -9.13 -1.94
CA GLU A 286 -0.98 -10.16 -1.15
C GLU A 286 -1.09 -11.49 -1.88
N PRO A 287 -1.40 -11.55 -3.20
CA PRO A 287 -1.39 -12.82 -3.92
C PRO A 287 -0.02 -13.53 -3.85
N HIS A 288 1.08 -12.78 -3.91
CA HIS A 288 2.42 -13.33 -3.77
C HIS A 288 2.69 -13.87 -2.36
N VAL A 289 2.26 -13.14 -1.34
CA VAL A 289 2.49 -13.47 0.08
C VAL A 289 1.69 -14.70 0.50
N VAL A 290 0.41 -14.77 0.14
CA VAL A 290 -0.44 -15.94 0.40
C VAL A 290 0.12 -17.15 -0.35
N ARG A 291 0.56 -16.97 -1.60
CA ARG A 291 1.19 -18.04 -2.38
C ARG A 291 2.46 -18.55 -1.70
N ALA A 292 3.29 -17.65 -1.18
CA ALA A 292 4.51 -18.04 -0.46
C ALA A 292 4.20 -18.89 0.78
N GLN A 293 3.15 -18.57 1.53
CA GLN A 293 2.71 -19.38 2.67
C GLN A 293 2.26 -20.78 2.25
N ILE A 294 1.49 -20.90 1.16
CA ILE A 294 1.07 -22.21 0.63
C ILE A 294 2.28 -23.02 0.17
N LEU A 295 3.22 -22.39 -0.55
CA LEU A 295 4.45 -23.05 -1.00
C LEU A 295 5.32 -23.52 0.17
N LEU A 296 5.39 -22.76 1.27
CA LEU A 296 6.05 -23.18 2.51
C LEU A 296 5.40 -24.42 3.12
N GLN A 297 4.06 -24.48 3.17
CA GLN A 297 3.31 -25.64 3.65
C GLN A 297 3.59 -26.89 2.81
N MET A 298 3.86 -26.72 1.51
CA MET A 298 4.23 -27.79 0.58
C MET A 298 5.73 -28.14 0.58
N GLY A 299 6.57 -27.43 1.35
CA GLY A 299 8.02 -27.62 1.33
C GLY A 299 8.74 -27.09 0.09
N ARG A 300 8.08 -26.26 -0.73
CA ARG A 300 8.62 -25.62 -1.94
C ARG A 300 9.34 -24.32 -1.58
N PHE A 301 10.40 -24.45 -0.80
CA PHE A 301 11.05 -23.32 -0.11
C PHE A 301 11.63 -22.25 -1.04
N GLU A 302 12.27 -22.63 -2.15
CA GLU A 302 12.88 -21.66 -3.08
C GLU A 302 11.84 -20.81 -3.79
N GLU A 303 10.73 -21.42 -4.21
CA GLU A 303 9.59 -20.71 -4.81
C GLU A 303 8.88 -19.82 -3.80
N ALA A 304 8.77 -20.28 -2.54
CA ALA A 304 8.20 -19.49 -1.46
C ALA A 304 9.04 -18.24 -1.16
N GLU A 305 10.37 -18.37 -1.08
CA GLU A 305 11.26 -17.22 -0.87
C GLU A 305 11.11 -16.22 -2.02
N HIS A 306 11.12 -16.69 -3.27
CA HIS A 306 10.96 -15.81 -4.43
C HIS A 306 9.61 -15.07 -4.42
N ALA A 307 8.51 -15.77 -4.14
CA ALA A 307 7.19 -15.17 -4.05
C ALA A 307 7.10 -14.15 -2.90
N ALA A 308 7.57 -14.50 -1.69
CA ALA A 308 7.51 -13.59 -0.55
C ALA A 308 8.37 -12.33 -0.76
N ARG A 309 9.55 -12.46 -1.39
CA ARG A 309 10.38 -11.30 -1.74
C ARG A 309 9.68 -10.38 -2.72
N LYS A 310 9.05 -10.92 -3.77
CA LYS A 310 8.29 -10.11 -4.74
C LYS A 310 7.13 -9.36 -4.06
N GLY A 311 6.41 -10.02 -3.15
CA GLY A 311 5.37 -9.36 -2.34
C GLY A 311 5.94 -8.25 -1.45
N LEU A 312 7.10 -8.49 -0.83
CA LEU A 312 7.76 -7.49 0.02
C LEU A 312 8.20 -6.25 -0.77
N ASP A 313 8.74 -6.44 -1.98
CA ASP A 313 9.14 -5.35 -2.86
C ASP A 313 7.92 -4.46 -3.17
N ILE A 314 6.79 -5.07 -3.55
CA ILE A 314 5.53 -4.35 -3.84
C ILE A 314 5.01 -3.60 -2.61
N PHE A 315 5.05 -4.21 -1.41
CA PHE A 315 4.69 -3.50 -0.18
C PHE A 315 5.60 -2.30 0.08
N CYS A 316 6.89 -2.40 -0.22
CA CYS A 316 7.83 -1.30 -0.05
C CYS A 316 7.58 -0.18 -1.08
N ASP A 317 7.23 -0.52 -2.32
CA ASP A 317 6.88 0.46 -3.37
C ASP A 317 5.61 1.24 -3.00
N TRP A 318 4.58 0.55 -2.48
CA TRP A 318 3.32 1.18 -2.11
C TRP A 318 3.33 1.88 -0.75
N ALA A 319 4.04 1.31 0.23
CA ALA A 319 3.92 1.65 1.65
C ALA A 319 2.48 1.55 2.21
N THR A 320 1.64 0.73 1.59
CA THR A 320 0.29 0.36 2.06
C THR A 320 -0.08 -1.02 1.53
N GLN A 321 -1.18 -1.58 2.02
CA GLN A 321 -1.75 -2.86 1.63
C GLN A 321 -3.00 -2.68 0.77
N TRP A 322 -3.24 -3.61 -0.15
CA TRP A 322 -4.47 -3.71 -0.94
C TRP A 322 -5.55 -4.48 -0.17
N ASP A 323 -5.18 -5.53 0.57
CA ASP A 323 -6.08 -6.23 1.48
C ASP A 323 -6.05 -5.61 2.89
N LYS A 324 -7.03 -4.76 3.15
CA LYS A 324 -7.14 -3.99 4.39
C LYS A 324 -7.56 -4.82 5.61
N ARG A 325 -7.85 -6.12 5.48
CA ARG A 325 -8.21 -6.99 6.63
C ARG A 325 -7.09 -7.10 7.66
N MET A 326 -5.84 -6.84 7.24
CA MET A 326 -4.68 -6.72 8.12
C MET A 326 -3.99 -5.37 7.89
N PRO A 327 -3.40 -4.75 8.92
CA PRO A 327 -2.66 -3.52 8.76
C PRO A 327 -1.34 -3.76 8.00
N PHE A 328 -0.86 -2.73 7.29
CA PHE A 328 0.40 -2.75 6.52
C PHE A 328 1.56 -3.39 7.30
N VAL A 329 1.76 -2.96 8.55
CA VAL A 329 2.86 -3.43 9.40
C VAL A 329 2.81 -4.94 9.65
N ALA A 330 1.61 -5.51 9.75
CA ALA A 330 1.42 -6.94 9.94
C ALA A 330 1.70 -7.72 8.65
N TRP A 331 1.26 -7.20 7.50
CA TRP A 331 1.57 -7.78 6.20
C TRP A 331 3.06 -7.83 5.91
N VAL A 332 3.78 -6.73 6.17
CA VAL A 332 5.23 -6.66 5.99
C VAL A 332 5.95 -7.62 6.96
N ALA A 333 5.58 -7.62 8.25
CA ALA A 333 6.17 -8.53 9.22
C ALA A 333 5.93 -10.01 8.87
N TRP A 334 4.70 -10.36 8.47
CA TRP A 334 4.36 -11.72 8.04
C TRP A 334 5.18 -12.14 6.83
N THR A 335 5.27 -11.28 5.81
CA THR A 335 6.05 -11.55 4.60
C THR A 335 7.52 -11.81 4.91
N ARG A 336 8.12 -11.00 5.81
CA ARG A 336 9.51 -11.20 6.25
C ARG A 336 9.68 -12.50 7.04
N CYS A 337 8.70 -12.88 7.85
CA CYS A 337 8.68 -14.18 8.53
C CYS A 337 8.66 -15.34 7.51
N LEU A 338 7.85 -15.24 6.44
CA LEU A 338 7.82 -16.24 5.36
C LEU A 338 9.19 -16.37 4.66
N VAL A 339 9.83 -15.25 4.31
CA VAL A 339 11.19 -15.27 3.73
C VAL A 339 12.18 -15.97 4.66
N PHE A 340 12.14 -15.65 5.96
CA PHE A 340 13.03 -16.27 6.94
C PHE A 340 12.78 -17.77 7.09
N GLN A 341 11.52 -18.22 7.13
CA GLN A 341 11.17 -19.64 7.17
C GLN A 341 11.60 -20.37 5.88
N ALA A 342 11.48 -19.73 4.72
CA ALA A 342 11.93 -20.29 3.45
C ALA A 342 13.46 -20.50 3.41
N GLN A 343 14.23 -19.53 3.90
CA GLN A 343 15.69 -19.66 4.03
C GLN A 343 16.11 -20.75 5.03
N LEU A 344 15.34 -20.92 6.11
CA LEU A 344 15.52 -22.00 7.07
C LEU A 344 15.09 -23.37 6.52
N ARG A 345 14.37 -23.38 5.39
CA ARG A 345 13.72 -24.57 4.83
C ARG A 345 12.86 -25.28 5.87
N GLU A 346 12.07 -24.50 6.60
CA GLU A 346 11.31 -24.92 7.76
C GLU A 346 9.86 -24.43 7.67
N TRP A 347 8.91 -25.32 7.92
CA TRP A 347 7.53 -24.93 8.18
C TRP A 347 6.93 -25.81 9.29
N PRO A 348 6.38 -25.24 10.38
CA PRO A 348 5.82 -26.02 11.47
C PRO A 348 4.49 -26.69 11.08
N THR A 349 4.27 -27.93 11.55
CA THR A 349 2.99 -28.64 11.36
C THR A 349 2.17 -28.79 12.65
N THR A 350 2.69 -28.28 13.76
CA THR A 350 2.00 -28.26 15.05
C THR A 350 1.33 -26.91 15.30
N HIS A 351 0.25 -26.90 16.07
CA HIS A 351 -0.42 -25.68 16.50
C HIS A 351 0.55 -24.73 17.22
N GLY A 352 1.28 -25.20 18.24
CA GLY A 352 2.23 -24.37 18.97
C GLY A 352 3.43 -23.92 18.13
N GLY A 353 3.81 -24.68 17.10
CA GLY A 353 4.84 -24.29 16.13
C GLY A 353 4.36 -23.15 15.22
N LEU A 354 3.13 -23.23 14.71
CA LEU A 354 2.51 -22.16 13.90
C LEU A 354 2.32 -20.88 14.72
N GLU A 355 1.79 -20.97 15.94
CA GLU A 355 1.62 -19.80 16.82
C GLU A 355 2.95 -19.18 17.28
N SER A 356 4.05 -19.94 17.23
CA SER A 356 5.39 -19.44 17.55
C SER A 356 6.09 -18.75 16.38
N LEU A 357 5.46 -18.65 15.20
CA LEU A 357 6.00 -17.87 14.08
C LEU A 357 5.98 -16.38 14.42
N GLY A 358 7.02 -15.65 13.98
CA GLY A 358 7.13 -14.20 14.23
C GLY A 358 8.54 -13.65 14.09
N ALA A 359 9.57 -14.50 14.23
CA ALA A 359 10.94 -14.10 13.95
C ALA A 359 11.12 -13.82 12.44
N VAL A 360 11.73 -12.68 12.12
CA VAL A 360 12.02 -12.26 10.74
C VAL A 360 13.51 -12.35 10.36
N ASP A 361 14.36 -12.62 11.35
CA ASP A 361 15.79 -12.85 11.20
C ASP A 361 16.33 -13.72 12.37
N PRO A 362 17.59 -14.20 12.30
CA PRO A 362 18.16 -15.08 13.33
C PRO A 362 18.24 -14.49 14.74
N SER A 363 18.39 -13.17 14.89
CA SER A 363 18.52 -12.53 16.21
C SER A 363 17.22 -12.57 17.02
N MET A 364 16.08 -12.73 16.33
CA MET A 364 14.75 -12.81 16.92
C MET A 364 14.31 -14.25 17.21
N ARG A 365 15.13 -15.25 16.86
CA ARG A 365 14.80 -16.67 17.00
C ARG A 365 15.50 -17.29 18.21
N PHE A 366 14.81 -17.32 19.34
CA PHE A 366 15.39 -17.79 20.62
C PHE A 366 15.32 -19.31 20.86
N ARG A 367 14.50 -20.04 20.11
CA ARG A 367 14.36 -21.51 20.18
C ARG A 367 13.92 -22.11 18.85
N PRO A 368 14.15 -23.41 18.57
CA PRO A 368 13.54 -24.09 17.42
C PRO A 368 12.00 -24.11 17.48
N LEU A 369 11.30 -24.17 16.33
CA LEU A 369 9.86 -24.44 16.34
C LEU A 369 9.62 -25.90 16.69
N ASN A 370 8.47 -26.16 17.31
CA ASN A 370 7.95 -27.50 17.42
C ASN A 370 7.40 -27.95 16.06
N LYS A 371 8.17 -28.78 15.34
CA LYS A 371 7.85 -29.18 13.96
C LYS A 371 6.96 -30.42 13.88
N ASP A 372 7.05 -31.29 14.89
CA ASP A 372 6.41 -32.61 14.88
C ASP A 372 5.34 -32.66 15.98
N ARG A 373 4.14 -33.17 15.64
CA ARG A 373 3.21 -33.61 16.70
C ARG A 373 4.00 -34.66 17.49
N LEU A 374 4.20 -34.44 18.79
CA LEU A 374 4.65 -35.52 19.68
C LEU A 374 3.79 -36.74 19.34
N GLY A 375 4.46 -37.81 18.93
CA GLY A 375 3.86 -38.96 18.24
C GLY A 375 2.72 -39.63 18.98
#